data_AF-A0A1I8B777-F1
#
_entry.id   AF-A0A1I8B777-F1
#
_cell.length_a   1.000
_cell.length_b   1.000
_cell.length_c   1.000
_cell.angle_alpha   90.00
_cell.angle_beta   90.00
_cell.angle_gamma   90.00
#
_symmetry.space_group_name_H-M   'P 1'
#
loop_
_entity.id
_entity.type
_entity.pdbx_description
1 polymer ?
#
loop_
_entity_poly.entity_id
_entity_poly.type
_entity_poly.pdbx_seq_one_letter_code
_entity_poly.pdbx_strand_id
1 'polypeptide(L)'
;MLSPTKRCKFTVSFERDPIFIAGRYCKFSRNLPQSAWGFDGEDGQNGGSVGERISDVFVKHFEANSSRFTPSGREDVDVRMLGTGRPFVVQLLNARRTAFLNDKNSTNKLQELAEEINSDKRKEVFVNSLSQVNSKQALILNVGLEEKRKIYSALCYSKIPLKDDFIEKLSLKCPVEILQKTAIRVLKRRPLLDRQRTIFWIKAQKLDSFHFLLRLQTQAGTYVKEFVHSDFGRTRPSLAELMDLELGTIDILRLDVLSVELEWPPTQTTKMALQN
;
A
#
# COMPACT_ATOMS: atom_id res chain seq x y z
N MET A 1 -55.11 -5.58 10.51
CA MET A 1 -54.61 -4.19 10.40
C MET A 1 -55.69 -3.34 9.76
N LEU A 2 -56.02 -2.18 10.31
CA LEU A 2 -56.95 -1.24 9.68
C LEU A 2 -56.30 -0.66 8.42
N SER A 3 -57.06 -0.56 7.33
CA SER A 3 -56.56 0.00 6.07
C SER A 3 -56.31 1.52 6.22
N PRO A 4 -55.30 2.08 5.54
CA PRO A 4 -54.99 3.51 5.63
C PRO A 4 -56.19 4.37 5.23
N THR A 5 -56.57 5.34 6.08
CA THR A 5 -57.71 6.25 5.84
C THR A 5 -57.33 7.53 5.07
N LYS A 6 -56.06 7.69 4.68
CA LYS A 6 -55.53 8.85 3.92
C LYS A 6 -54.61 8.40 2.79
N ARG A 7 -54.55 9.16 1.69
CA ARG A 7 -53.60 8.91 0.59
C ARG A 7 -52.17 9.07 1.10
N CYS A 8 -51.35 8.04 0.89
CA CYS A 8 -49.92 8.04 1.18
C CYS A 8 -49.13 8.23 -0.12
N LYS A 9 -48.01 8.96 -0.06
CA LYS A 9 -46.98 8.97 -1.10
C LYS A 9 -45.80 8.16 -0.60
N PHE A 10 -45.35 7.20 -1.40
CA PHE A 10 -44.17 6.38 -1.12
C PHE A 10 -43.28 6.30 -2.35
N THR A 11 -42.00 5.98 -2.14
CA THR A 11 -41.04 5.67 -3.21
C THR A 11 -40.45 4.30 -2.91
N VAL A 12 -40.33 3.46 -3.92
CA VAL A 12 -39.66 2.16 -3.82
C VAL A 12 -38.34 2.26 -4.59
N SER A 13 -37.24 1.91 -3.94
CA SER A 13 -35.92 1.78 -4.57
C SER A 13 -35.43 0.34 -4.47
N PHE A 14 -34.64 -0.06 -5.45
CA PHE A 14 -33.97 -1.35 -5.48
C PHE A 14 -32.46 -1.11 -5.51
N GLU A 15 -31.76 -1.80 -4.63
CA GLU A 15 -30.30 -1.76 -4.55
C GLU A 15 -29.74 -3.17 -4.56
N ARG A 16 -28.51 -3.31 -5.06
CA ARG A 16 -27.76 -4.56 -5.01
C ARG A 16 -26.72 -4.52 -3.91
N ASP A 17 -26.51 -5.67 -3.28
CA ASP A 17 -25.41 -5.87 -2.36
C ASP A 17 -24.07 -5.54 -3.02
N PRO A 18 -23.10 -4.99 -2.26
CA PRO A 18 -21.81 -4.64 -2.82
C PRO A 18 -21.05 -5.85 -3.37
N ILE A 19 -20.37 -5.65 -4.49
CA ILE A 19 -19.42 -6.61 -5.05
C ILE A 19 -17.99 -6.20 -4.70
N PHE A 20 -17.11 -7.19 -4.54
CA PHE A 20 -15.73 -6.96 -4.12
C PHE A 20 -14.76 -7.53 -5.15
N ILE A 21 -13.91 -6.66 -5.70
CA ILE A 21 -12.83 -7.02 -6.61
C ILE A 21 -11.51 -6.79 -5.89
N ALA A 22 -10.73 -7.84 -5.70
CA ALA A 22 -9.42 -7.79 -5.09
C ALA A 22 -8.32 -7.90 -6.16
N GLY A 23 -7.12 -7.44 -5.81
CA GLY A 23 -5.96 -7.52 -6.69
C GLY A 23 -4.70 -7.02 -6.01
N ARG A 24 -3.66 -6.80 -6.82
CA ARG A 24 -2.44 -6.09 -6.39
C ARG A 24 -2.12 -4.95 -7.34
N TYR A 25 -1.61 -3.85 -6.80
CA TYR A 25 -1.19 -2.71 -7.60
C TYR A 25 0.31 -2.41 -7.41
N CYS A 26 0.98 -2.10 -8.50
CA CYS A 26 2.25 -1.39 -8.52
C CYS A 26 1.99 0.10 -8.76
N LYS A 27 2.82 0.94 -8.17
CA LYS A 27 2.81 2.40 -8.30
C LYS A 27 4.22 2.84 -8.68
N PHE A 28 4.37 3.40 -9.88
CA PHE A 28 5.67 3.80 -10.42
C PHE A 28 5.94 5.29 -10.26
N SER A 29 4.90 6.11 -10.13
CA SER A 29 5.01 7.55 -9.90
C SER A 29 5.47 7.88 -8.49
N ARG A 30 6.22 8.98 -8.33
CA ARG A 30 6.57 9.58 -7.03
C ARG A 30 5.73 10.82 -6.71
N ASN A 31 4.75 11.13 -7.55
CA ASN A 31 3.88 12.31 -7.38
C ASN A 31 2.40 11.91 -7.30
N LEU A 32 2.10 10.61 -7.12
CA LEU A 32 0.75 10.07 -7.09
C LEU A 32 0.36 9.63 -5.67
N PRO A 33 -0.68 10.21 -5.04
CA PRO A 33 -1.17 9.73 -3.76
C PRO A 33 -1.88 8.37 -3.89
N GLN A 34 -1.88 7.57 -2.82
CA GLN A 34 -2.58 6.28 -2.80
C GLN A 34 -4.12 6.43 -2.83
N SER A 35 -4.64 7.46 -2.16
CA SER A 35 -6.07 7.76 -2.05
C SER A 35 -6.27 9.25 -2.22
N ALA A 36 -7.43 9.65 -2.74
CA ALA A 36 -7.83 11.05 -2.90
C ALA A 36 -7.63 11.84 -1.59
N TRP A 37 -7.18 13.09 -1.72
CA TRP A 37 -7.04 14.00 -0.59
C TRP A 37 -8.30 14.85 -0.50
N GLY A 38 -9.17 14.57 0.47
CA GLY A 38 -10.41 15.32 0.66
C GLY A 38 -10.22 16.56 1.54
N PHE A 39 -9.46 17.55 1.09
CA PHE A 39 -9.44 18.87 1.75
C PHE A 39 -9.98 19.96 0.82
N ASP A 40 -10.85 20.77 1.41
CA ASP A 40 -11.63 21.88 0.83
C ASP A 40 -10.85 22.71 -0.21
N GLY A 41 -11.35 22.72 -1.45
CA GLY A 41 -11.08 23.81 -2.40
C GLY A 41 -9.84 23.69 -3.28
N GLU A 42 -8.96 22.71 -3.06
CA GLU A 42 -7.89 22.34 -4.01
C GLU A 42 -8.13 20.95 -4.59
N ASP A 43 -9.39 20.69 -4.98
CA ASP A 43 -9.72 19.54 -5.83
C ASP A 43 -8.85 19.56 -7.09
N GLY A 44 -8.03 18.52 -7.26
CA GLY A 44 -7.53 18.15 -8.58
C GLY A 44 -6.15 18.64 -9.02
N GLN A 45 -5.29 19.19 -8.16
CA GLN A 45 -3.99 19.71 -8.64
C GLN A 45 -2.97 18.66 -9.14
N ASN A 46 -3.23 17.33 -9.08
CA ASN A 46 -2.23 16.32 -9.51
C ASN A 46 -2.79 15.04 -10.17
N GLY A 47 -3.87 15.12 -10.95
CA GLY A 47 -4.23 14.01 -11.86
C GLY A 47 -4.67 12.70 -11.18
N GLY A 48 -5.35 12.79 -10.04
CA GLY A 48 -6.00 11.68 -9.32
C GLY A 48 -5.09 10.90 -8.37
N SER A 49 -5.56 9.74 -7.91
CA SER A 49 -4.86 8.83 -6.99
C SER A 49 -4.79 7.41 -7.54
N VAL A 50 -3.98 6.55 -6.91
CA VAL A 50 -3.94 5.10 -7.23
C VAL A 50 -5.35 4.50 -7.12
N GLY A 51 -6.06 4.80 -6.03
CA GLY A 51 -7.41 4.29 -5.79
C GLY A 51 -8.42 4.68 -6.86
N GLU A 52 -8.43 5.94 -7.29
CA GLU A 52 -9.32 6.44 -8.36
C GLU A 52 -8.99 5.78 -9.71
N ARG A 53 -7.71 5.75 -10.10
CA ARG A 53 -7.27 5.16 -11.38
C ARG A 53 -7.67 3.70 -11.54
N ILE A 54 -7.73 2.96 -10.43
CA ILE A 54 -8.17 1.57 -10.42
C ILE A 54 -9.71 1.51 -10.34
N SER A 55 -10.31 2.25 -9.41
CA SER A 55 -11.73 2.09 -9.09
C SER A 55 -12.65 2.69 -10.15
N ASP A 56 -12.25 3.76 -10.84
CA ASP A 56 -13.06 4.44 -11.85
C ASP A 56 -13.38 3.51 -13.04
N VAL A 57 -12.40 2.71 -13.46
CA VAL A 57 -12.58 1.67 -14.50
C VAL A 57 -13.65 0.67 -14.06
N PHE A 58 -13.58 0.21 -12.81
CA PHE A 58 -14.57 -0.70 -12.28
C PHE A 58 -15.95 -0.04 -12.13
N VAL A 59 -16.04 1.18 -11.59
CA VAL A 59 -17.31 1.90 -11.44
C VAL A 59 -18.01 2.06 -12.79
N LYS A 60 -17.25 2.45 -13.83
CA LYS A 60 -17.75 2.57 -15.20
C LYS A 60 -18.23 1.22 -15.75
N HIS A 61 -17.44 0.16 -15.60
CA HIS A 61 -17.75 -1.13 -16.21
C HIS A 61 -18.92 -1.86 -15.54
N PHE A 62 -18.97 -1.82 -14.21
CA PHE A 62 -20.00 -2.46 -13.41
C PHE A 62 -21.26 -1.60 -13.23
N GLU A 63 -21.24 -0.37 -13.76
CA GLU A 63 -22.28 0.63 -13.53
C GLU A 63 -22.62 0.76 -12.04
N ALA A 64 -21.58 0.91 -11.22
CA ALA A 64 -21.74 1.12 -9.78
C ALA A 64 -22.08 2.59 -9.51
N ASN A 65 -22.73 2.87 -8.37
CA ASN A 65 -22.95 4.24 -7.94
C ASN A 65 -21.66 4.89 -7.43
N SER A 66 -20.82 4.11 -6.75
CA SER A 66 -19.55 4.56 -6.19
C SER A 66 -18.70 3.35 -5.80
N SER A 67 -17.47 3.60 -5.38
CA SER A 67 -16.53 2.58 -4.93
C SER A 67 -15.85 2.96 -3.62
N ARG A 68 -15.44 1.96 -2.84
CA ARG A 68 -14.51 2.13 -1.71
C ARG A 68 -13.24 1.32 -1.96
N PHE A 69 -12.11 2.01 -2.06
CA PHE A 69 -10.80 1.42 -2.26
C PHE A 69 -10.10 1.18 -0.92
N THR A 70 -9.77 -0.07 -0.62
CA THR A 70 -9.10 -0.47 0.62
C THR A 70 -7.79 -1.20 0.31
N PRO A 71 -6.63 -0.58 0.51
CA PRO A 71 -5.33 -1.22 0.36
C PRO A 71 -4.83 -1.87 1.66
N SER A 72 -4.01 -2.93 1.55
CA SER A 72 -3.29 -3.52 2.70
C SER A 72 -2.10 -2.64 3.09
N GLY A 73 -2.38 -1.57 3.83
CA GLY A 73 -1.41 -0.57 4.24
C GLY A 73 -1.20 0.54 3.21
N ARG A 74 -0.21 1.40 3.45
CA ARG A 74 0.01 2.64 2.68
C ARG A 74 1.49 2.94 2.47
N GLU A 75 1.78 3.59 1.35
CA GLU A 75 3.05 4.27 1.08
C GLU A 75 2.86 5.79 0.94
N ASP A 76 3.93 6.55 1.16
CA ASP A 76 3.93 8.00 0.94
C ASP A 76 3.82 8.34 -0.57
N VAL A 77 3.50 9.59 -0.89
CA VAL A 77 3.35 10.07 -2.29
C VAL A 77 4.63 9.85 -3.10
N ASP A 78 5.78 10.14 -2.50
CA ASP A 78 7.12 10.03 -3.10
C ASP A 78 7.69 8.62 -3.15
N VAL A 79 6.96 7.62 -2.63
CA VAL A 79 7.37 6.23 -2.56
C VAL A 79 6.71 5.40 -3.66
N ARG A 80 7.50 4.60 -4.38
CA ARG A 80 7.00 3.64 -5.36
C ARG A 80 6.60 2.33 -4.68
N MET A 81 5.66 1.63 -5.29
CA MET A 81 5.28 0.25 -4.95
C MET A 81 5.62 -0.65 -6.14
N LEU A 82 6.65 -1.48 -5.99
CA LEU A 82 7.20 -2.34 -7.05
C LEU A 82 6.96 -3.83 -6.75
N GLY A 83 7.70 -4.72 -7.44
CA GLY A 83 7.60 -6.16 -7.26
C GLY A 83 6.23 -6.70 -7.66
N THR A 84 5.63 -7.54 -6.80
CA THR A 84 4.28 -8.06 -7.02
C THR A 84 3.18 -7.03 -6.70
N GLY A 85 3.54 -5.83 -6.23
CA GLY A 85 2.59 -4.79 -5.87
C GLY A 85 2.01 -4.94 -4.46
N ARG A 86 1.20 -3.98 -4.04
CA ARG A 86 0.45 -3.98 -2.78
C ARG A 86 -0.94 -4.58 -3.00
N PRO A 87 -1.37 -5.52 -2.15
CA PRO A 87 -2.73 -6.05 -2.23
C PRO A 87 -3.79 -5.01 -1.86
N PHE A 88 -4.93 -5.07 -2.54
CA PHE A 88 -6.07 -4.18 -2.35
C PHE A 88 -7.41 -4.91 -2.56
N VAL A 89 -8.50 -4.26 -2.14
CA VAL A 89 -9.88 -4.60 -2.50
C VAL A 89 -10.65 -3.33 -2.86
N VAL A 90 -11.47 -3.41 -3.91
CA VAL A 90 -12.46 -2.40 -4.29
C VAL A 90 -13.84 -2.96 -3.99
N GLN A 91 -14.57 -2.28 -3.12
CA GLN A 91 -15.99 -2.52 -2.89
C GLN A 91 -16.80 -1.60 -3.82
N LEU A 92 -17.58 -2.18 -4.73
CA LEU A 92 -18.45 -1.42 -5.64
C LEU A 92 -19.87 -1.42 -5.07
N LEU A 93 -20.42 -0.22 -4.86
CA LEU A 93 -21.73 -0.03 -4.26
C LEU A 93 -22.81 0.05 -5.34
N ASN A 94 -23.86 -0.77 -5.18
CA ASN A 94 -25.00 -0.85 -6.10
C ASN A 94 -24.61 -1.04 -7.58
N ALA A 95 -23.72 -2.01 -7.84
CA ALA A 95 -23.29 -2.37 -9.18
C ALA A 95 -24.44 -3.02 -9.98
N ARG A 96 -24.83 -2.40 -11.10
CA ARG A 96 -25.97 -2.87 -11.92
C ARG A 96 -25.57 -3.93 -12.95
N ARG A 97 -24.34 -3.89 -13.44
CA ARG A 97 -23.83 -4.82 -14.47
C ARG A 97 -22.91 -5.88 -13.87
N THR A 98 -23.50 -6.94 -13.33
CA THR A 98 -22.75 -8.01 -12.63
C THR A 98 -22.85 -9.39 -13.27
N ALA A 99 -23.64 -9.54 -14.35
CA ALA A 99 -23.98 -10.85 -14.92
C ALA A 99 -22.75 -11.69 -15.29
N PHE A 100 -21.69 -11.07 -15.82
CA PHE A 100 -20.47 -11.77 -16.24
C PHE A 100 -19.64 -12.33 -15.08
N LEU A 101 -19.85 -11.86 -13.85
CA LEU A 101 -19.16 -12.42 -12.68
C LEU A 101 -19.64 -13.84 -12.37
N ASN A 102 -20.85 -14.20 -12.79
CA ASN A 102 -21.41 -15.54 -12.62
C ASN A 102 -21.04 -16.48 -13.78
N ASP A 103 -20.34 -15.98 -14.80
CA ASP A 103 -19.87 -16.78 -15.92
C ASP A 103 -18.59 -17.55 -15.55
N LYS A 104 -18.43 -18.75 -16.11
CA LYS A 104 -17.16 -19.51 -16.09
C LYS A 104 -16.01 -18.67 -16.67
N ASN A 105 -16.31 -17.72 -17.55
CA ASN A 105 -15.35 -16.79 -18.15
C ASN A 105 -15.08 -15.51 -17.35
N SER A 106 -15.60 -15.39 -16.12
CA SER A 106 -15.40 -14.20 -15.25
C SER A 106 -13.92 -13.81 -15.09
N THR A 107 -13.01 -14.79 -15.03
CA THR A 107 -11.56 -14.57 -14.97
C THR A 107 -11.04 -13.81 -16.20
N ASN A 108 -11.49 -14.16 -17.41
CA ASN A 108 -11.07 -13.48 -18.64
C ASN A 108 -11.54 -12.02 -18.63
N LYS A 109 -12.76 -11.76 -18.12
CA LYS A 109 -13.27 -10.40 -18.04
C LYS A 109 -12.51 -9.53 -17.03
N LEU A 110 -12.13 -10.10 -15.89
CA LEU A 110 -11.27 -9.41 -14.93
C LEU A 110 -9.88 -9.14 -15.52
N GLN A 111 -9.34 -10.04 -16.33
CA GLN A 111 -8.09 -9.83 -17.04
C GLN A 111 -8.19 -8.66 -18.05
N GLU A 112 -9.28 -8.58 -18.83
CA GLU A 112 -9.53 -7.42 -19.72
C GLU A 112 -9.60 -6.10 -18.95
N LEU A 113 -10.22 -6.08 -17.76
CA LEU A 113 -10.27 -4.88 -16.92
C LEU A 113 -8.88 -4.50 -16.37
N ALA A 114 -8.06 -5.49 -16.02
CA ALA A 114 -6.68 -5.24 -15.63
C ALA A 114 -5.90 -4.62 -16.81
N GLU A 115 -6.09 -5.13 -18.02
CA GLU A 115 -5.47 -4.61 -19.25
C GLU A 115 -5.93 -3.19 -19.56
N GLU A 116 -7.22 -2.87 -19.39
CA GLU A 116 -7.73 -1.51 -19.53
C GLU A 116 -7.02 -0.55 -18.56
N ILE A 117 -6.94 -0.90 -17.27
CA ILE A 117 -6.21 -0.10 -16.26
C ILE A 117 -4.73 0.06 -16.66
N ASN A 118 -4.08 -1.03 -17.08
CA ASN A 118 -2.66 -1.06 -17.42
C ASN A 118 -2.35 -0.34 -18.74
N SER A 119 -3.35 -0.13 -19.60
CA SER A 119 -3.21 0.56 -20.88
C SER A 119 -3.07 2.09 -20.73
N ASP A 120 -3.34 2.64 -19.53
CA ASP A 120 -3.25 4.08 -19.25
C ASP A 120 -1.93 4.69 -19.76
N LYS A 121 -2.04 5.79 -20.51
CA LYS A 121 -0.89 6.44 -21.17
C LYS A 121 0.18 6.92 -20.20
N ARG A 122 -0.19 7.26 -18.96
CA ARG A 122 0.74 7.77 -17.93
C ARG A 122 1.62 6.66 -17.36
N LYS A 123 1.19 5.39 -17.44
CA LYS A 123 1.93 4.21 -16.94
C LYS A 123 2.38 4.34 -15.49
N GLU A 124 1.58 5.03 -14.66
CA GLU A 124 1.91 5.28 -13.24
C GLU A 124 1.44 4.18 -12.30
N VAL A 125 0.45 3.39 -12.72
CA VAL A 125 -0.16 2.30 -11.96
C VAL A 125 -0.21 1.06 -12.85
N PHE A 126 0.05 -0.09 -12.25
CA PHE A 126 -0.15 -1.39 -12.89
C PHE A 126 -0.88 -2.32 -11.93
N VAL A 127 -1.90 -3.02 -12.42
CA VAL A 127 -2.71 -3.95 -11.65
C VAL A 127 -2.52 -5.36 -12.17
N ASN A 128 -2.47 -6.32 -11.25
CA ASN A 128 -2.40 -7.73 -11.55
C ASN A 128 -3.22 -8.56 -10.54
N SER A 129 -3.34 -9.85 -10.84
CA SER A 129 -4.00 -10.84 -9.99
C SER A 129 -5.42 -10.43 -9.61
N LEU A 130 -6.20 -9.86 -10.54
CA LEU A 130 -7.59 -9.48 -10.25
C LEU A 130 -8.45 -10.72 -9.95
N SER A 131 -9.25 -10.64 -8.89
CA SER A 131 -10.14 -11.72 -8.50
C SER A 131 -11.37 -11.19 -7.77
N GLN A 132 -12.53 -11.77 -8.06
CA GLN A 132 -13.70 -11.55 -7.22
C GLN A 132 -13.53 -12.26 -5.89
N VAL A 133 -13.86 -11.55 -4.80
CA VAL A 133 -13.89 -12.06 -3.43
C VAL A 133 -15.24 -11.76 -2.79
N ASN A 134 -15.57 -12.44 -1.71
CA ASN A 134 -16.74 -12.11 -0.90
C ASN A 134 -16.38 -11.11 0.23
N SER A 135 -17.40 -10.62 0.96
CA SER A 135 -17.21 -9.67 2.05
C SER A 135 -16.31 -10.20 3.17
N LYS A 136 -16.44 -11.48 3.55
CA LYS A 136 -15.59 -12.12 4.58
C LYS A 136 -14.12 -12.13 4.15
N GLN A 137 -13.86 -12.54 2.92
CA GLN A 137 -12.53 -12.53 2.32
C GLN A 137 -11.96 -11.11 2.28
N ALA A 138 -12.75 -10.11 1.86
CA ALA A 138 -12.28 -8.71 1.83
C ALA A 138 -11.78 -8.21 3.19
N LEU A 139 -12.35 -8.68 4.32
CA LEU A 139 -11.90 -8.31 5.66
C LEU A 139 -10.51 -8.87 6.01
N ILE A 140 -10.15 -10.04 5.48
CA ILE A 140 -8.85 -10.71 5.72
C ILE A 140 -7.68 -9.85 5.25
N LEU A 141 -7.89 -8.99 4.25
CA LEU A 141 -6.88 -8.05 3.76
C LEU A 141 -6.22 -7.25 4.90
N ASN A 142 -7.02 -6.87 5.90
CA ASN A 142 -6.57 -6.06 7.03
C ASN A 142 -6.21 -6.87 8.29
N VAL A 143 -6.43 -8.19 8.28
CA VAL A 143 -6.01 -9.08 9.37
C VAL A 143 -4.48 -9.24 9.34
N GLY A 144 -3.86 -9.22 10.52
CA GLY A 144 -2.41 -9.40 10.69
C GLY A 144 -1.57 -8.31 10.03
N LEU A 145 -2.12 -7.11 9.75
CA LEU A 145 -1.37 -6.04 9.09
C LEU A 145 -0.07 -5.67 9.81
N GLU A 146 -0.04 -5.78 11.13
CA GLU A 146 1.11 -5.46 11.97
C GLU A 146 2.17 -6.58 12.02
N GLU A 147 1.82 -7.78 11.54
CA GLU A 147 2.71 -8.95 11.49
C GLU A 147 3.38 -9.08 10.11
N LYS A 148 2.77 -8.50 9.07
CA LYS A 148 3.25 -8.59 7.68
C LYS A 148 4.60 -7.91 7.53
N ARG A 149 5.61 -8.68 7.13
CA ARG A 149 6.93 -8.15 6.81
C ARG A 149 6.89 -7.40 5.48
N LYS A 150 7.73 -6.39 5.36
CA LYS A 150 7.83 -5.57 4.15
C LYS A 150 9.29 -5.43 3.78
N ILE A 151 9.55 -5.52 2.48
CA ILE A 151 10.89 -5.35 1.92
C ILE A 151 10.93 -4.02 1.19
N TYR A 152 11.96 -3.23 1.47
CA TYR A 152 12.17 -1.92 0.87
C TYR A 152 13.52 -1.84 0.19
N SER A 153 13.64 -0.89 -0.74
CA SER A 153 14.92 -0.40 -1.23
C SER A 153 14.96 1.12 -1.13
N ALA A 154 16.06 1.64 -0.60
CA ALA A 154 16.28 3.06 -0.42
C ALA A 154 17.59 3.47 -1.09
N LEU A 155 17.56 4.59 -1.81
CA LEU A 155 18.77 5.30 -2.21
C LEU A 155 19.15 6.24 -1.08
N CYS A 156 20.32 6.00 -0.49
CA CYS A 156 20.80 6.75 0.65
C CYS A 156 22.02 7.59 0.26
N TYR A 157 22.19 8.68 0.99
CA TYR A 157 23.31 9.61 0.90
C TYR A 157 24.05 9.68 2.23
N SER A 158 25.37 9.84 2.17
CA SER A 158 26.24 10.08 3.31
C SER A 158 26.96 11.41 3.13
N LYS A 159 27.05 12.21 4.19
CA LYS A 159 27.83 13.47 4.21
C LYS A 159 29.34 13.23 4.14
N ILE A 160 29.80 12.03 4.53
CA ILE A 160 31.21 11.65 4.52
C ILE A 160 31.46 10.47 3.57
N PRO A 161 32.69 10.30 3.05
CA PRO A 161 33.02 9.18 2.20
C PRO A 161 32.79 7.82 2.87
N LEU A 162 32.10 6.93 2.17
CA LEU A 162 31.78 5.57 2.60
C LEU A 162 33.01 4.67 2.46
N LYS A 163 33.35 3.96 3.53
CA LYS A 163 34.36 2.89 3.50
C LYS A 163 33.72 1.59 3.02
N ASP A 164 34.48 0.78 2.27
CA ASP A 164 33.95 -0.42 1.63
C ASP A 164 33.63 -1.54 2.64
N ASP A 165 34.44 -1.64 3.68
CA ASP A 165 34.34 -2.66 4.75
C ASP A 165 33.11 -2.46 5.65
N PHE A 166 32.53 -1.27 5.63
CA PHE A 166 31.42 -0.92 6.50
C PHE A 166 30.10 -1.61 6.06
N ILE A 167 29.89 -1.73 4.74
CA ILE A 167 28.63 -2.22 4.15
C ILE A 167 28.38 -3.69 4.50
N GLU A 168 29.42 -4.51 4.54
CA GLU A 168 29.32 -5.93 4.89
C GLU A 168 28.99 -6.11 6.37
N LYS A 169 29.64 -5.33 7.25
CA LYS A 169 29.43 -5.36 8.70
C LYS A 169 28.00 -5.01 9.11
N LEU A 170 27.32 -4.12 8.36
CA LEU A 170 25.94 -3.74 8.64
C LEU A 170 24.98 -4.93 8.62
N SER A 171 25.20 -5.89 7.71
CA SER A 171 24.36 -7.08 7.60
C SER A 171 24.44 -7.99 8.84
N LEU A 172 25.61 -8.02 9.50
CA LEU A 172 25.86 -8.81 10.71
C LEU A 172 25.19 -8.23 11.96
N LYS A 173 24.80 -6.95 11.93
CA LYS A 173 24.09 -6.29 13.04
C LYS A 173 22.59 -6.63 13.07
N CYS A 174 22.09 -7.45 12.13
CA CYS A 174 20.68 -7.84 12.04
C CYS A 174 20.46 -9.32 12.43
N PRO A 175 19.29 -9.69 13.00
CA PRO A 175 18.14 -8.84 13.28
C PRO A 175 18.39 -7.85 14.43
N VAL A 176 17.78 -6.67 14.36
CA VAL A 176 17.92 -5.62 15.38
C VAL A 176 16.57 -5.03 15.75
N GLU A 177 16.40 -4.78 17.04
CA GLU A 177 15.25 -4.04 17.56
C GLU A 177 15.58 -2.56 17.65
N ILE A 178 14.65 -1.74 17.17
CA ILE A 178 14.73 -0.28 17.18
C ILE A 178 13.54 0.28 17.94
N LEU A 179 13.76 1.36 18.66
CA LEU A 179 12.72 2.16 19.29
C LEU A 179 12.46 3.39 18.42
N GLN A 180 11.24 3.46 17.86
CA GLN A 180 10.80 4.60 17.05
C GLN A 180 9.76 5.42 17.80
N LYS A 181 10.09 6.67 18.11
CA LYS A 181 9.05 7.64 18.46
C LYS A 181 8.21 7.93 17.21
N THR A 182 6.98 8.38 17.43
CA THR A 182 6.13 8.81 16.32
C THR A 182 6.82 9.94 15.55
N ALA A 183 7.02 9.72 14.24
CA ALA A 183 7.81 10.59 13.38
C ALA A 183 7.28 12.02 13.37
N ILE A 184 8.17 13.01 13.39
CA ILE A 184 7.78 14.44 13.49
C ILE A 184 6.75 14.81 12.41
N ARG A 185 7.00 14.42 11.16
CA ARG A 185 6.15 14.74 10.00
C ARG A 185 4.71 14.22 10.10
N VAL A 186 4.43 13.24 10.97
CA VAL A 186 3.08 12.68 11.16
C VAL A 186 2.44 13.05 12.49
N LEU A 187 3.12 13.80 13.37
CA LEU A 187 2.60 14.17 14.70
C LEU A 187 1.28 14.95 14.64
N LYS A 188 1.04 15.74 13.58
CA LYS A 188 -0.24 16.44 13.37
C LYS A 188 -1.43 15.48 13.25
N ARG A 189 -1.19 14.21 12.90
CA ARG A 189 -2.23 13.20 12.59
C ARG A 189 -2.19 11.99 13.51
N ARG A 190 -1.16 11.83 14.34
CA ARG A 190 -0.92 10.62 15.15
C ARG A 190 -0.45 11.01 16.55
N PRO A 191 -0.91 10.29 17.59
CA PRO A 191 -0.44 10.53 18.95
C PRO A 191 1.05 10.20 19.08
N LEU A 192 1.73 10.96 19.93
CA LEU A 192 3.13 10.71 20.27
C LEU A 192 3.24 9.40 21.08
N LEU A 193 3.77 8.38 20.44
CA LEU A 193 4.03 7.07 21.03
C LEU A 193 5.39 6.54 20.60
N ASP A 194 6.03 5.81 21.50
CA ASP A 194 7.25 5.06 21.27
C ASP A 194 6.86 3.61 20.90
N ARG A 195 7.44 3.09 19.82
CA ARG A 195 7.13 1.76 19.31
C ARG A 195 8.41 1.00 19.03
N GLN A 196 8.53 -0.17 19.64
CA GLN A 196 9.58 -1.12 19.30
C GLN A 196 9.26 -1.75 17.94
N ARG A 197 10.25 -1.82 17.07
CA ARG A 197 10.16 -2.39 15.73
C ARG A 197 11.38 -3.22 15.43
N THR A 198 11.22 -4.29 14.65
CA THR A 198 12.34 -5.13 14.24
C THR A 198 12.75 -4.83 12.80
N ILE A 199 14.05 -4.65 12.58
CA ILE A 199 14.67 -4.78 11.26
C ILE A 199 15.23 -6.20 11.18
N PHE A 200 14.69 -7.01 10.29
CA PHE A 200 15.02 -8.44 10.22
C PHE A 200 16.36 -8.68 9.53
N TRP A 201 16.60 -7.98 8.43
CA TRP A 201 17.88 -8.01 7.73
C TRP A 201 18.10 -6.73 6.94
N ILE A 202 19.36 -6.43 6.70
CA ILE A 202 19.83 -5.31 5.88
C ILE A 202 20.90 -5.82 4.92
N LYS A 203 20.86 -5.30 3.69
CA LYS A 203 21.93 -5.39 2.70
C LYS A 203 22.19 -4.00 2.16
N ALA A 204 23.44 -3.64 1.94
CA ALA A 204 23.80 -2.40 1.28
C ALA A 204 24.74 -2.67 0.10
N GLN A 205 24.73 -1.78 -0.88
CA GLN A 205 25.62 -1.81 -2.03
C GLN A 205 26.09 -0.39 -2.29
N LYS A 206 27.40 -0.17 -2.25
CA LYS A 206 28.00 1.13 -2.60
C LYS A 206 27.76 1.43 -4.07
N LEU A 207 27.38 2.67 -4.36
CA LEU A 207 27.25 3.18 -5.74
C LEU A 207 28.42 4.09 -6.07
N ASP A 208 28.80 4.95 -5.14
CA ASP A 208 29.97 5.82 -5.21
C ASP A 208 30.46 6.17 -3.78
N SER A 209 31.34 7.15 -3.65
CA SER A 209 31.89 7.58 -2.36
C SER A 209 30.84 8.07 -1.36
N PHE A 210 29.68 8.57 -1.79
CA PHE A 210 28.67 9.20 -0.93
C PHE A 210 27.29 8.57 -1.04
N HIS A 211 27.05 7.71 -2.04
CA HIS A 211 25.76 7.07 -2.26
C HIS A 211 25.83 5.56 -2.17
N PHE A 212 24.76 4.98 -1.65
CA PHE A 212 24.59 3.54 -1.57
C PHE A 212 23.12 3.17 -1.69
N LEU A 213 22.87 1.97 -2.21
CA LEU A 213 21.55 1.35 -2.21
C LEU A 213 21.41 0.49 -0.95
N LEU A 214 20.41 0.80 -0.14
CA LEU A 214 20.02 0.02 1.03
C LEU A 214 18.83 -0.85 0.66
N ARG A 215 18.88 -2.15 1.00
CA ARG A 215 17.74 -3.05 0.93
C ARG A 215 17.52 -3.65 2.31
N LEU A 216 16.28 -3.66 2.77
CA LEU A 216 15.96 -4.09 4.14
C LEU A 216 14.58 -4.73 4.22
N GLN A 217 14.43 -5.66 5.14
CA GLN A 217 13.13 -6.21 5.55
C GLN A 217 12.81 -5.75 6.97
N THR A 218 11.61 -5.24 7.16
CA THR A 218 11.17 -4.69 8.45
C THR A 218 9.86 -5.32 8.89
N GLN A 219 9.61 -5.23 10.19
CA GLN A 219 8.26 -5.41 10.75
C GLN A 219 7.30 -4.39 10.13
N ALA A 220 5.99 -4.69 10.14
CA ALA A 220 5.01 -3.72 9.72
C ALA A 220 4.96 -2.50 10.66
N GLY A 221 4.67 -1.35 10.07
CA GLY A 221 4.58 -0.08 10.79
C GLY A 221 5.93 0.56 11.10
N THR A 222 7.05 -0.02 10.67
CA THR A 222 8.37 0.62 10.73
C THR A 222 8.42 1.84 9.82
N TYR A 223 8.85 2.97 10.37
CA TYR A 223 9.08 4.21 9.64
C TYR A 223 10.49 4.18 9.04
N VAL A 224 10.60 3.72 7.79
CA VAL A 224 11.90 3.43 7.13
C VAL A 224 12.75 4.68 6.90
N LYS A 225 12.13 5.82 6.54
CA LYS A 225 12.86 7.09 6.37
C LYS A 225 13.51 7.48 7.69
N GLU A 226 12.73 7.45 8.76
CA GLU A 226 13.17 7.82 10.11
C GLU A 226 14.18 6.84 10.71
N PHE A 227 14.15 5.56 10.33
CA PHE A 227 15.24 4.63 10.64
C PHE A 227 16.55 5.05 9.96
N VAL A 228 16.49 5.50 8.70
CA VAL A 228 17.68 5.93 7.94
C VAL A 228 18.25 7.24 8.49
N HIS A 229 17.46 8.30 8.56
CA HIS A 229 17.91 9.65 8.95
C HIS A 229 17.77 9.95 10.45
N SER A 230 17.39 8.96 11.27
CA SER A 230 17.20 9.02 12.73
C SER A 230 16.06 9.92 13.26
N ASP A 231 15.47 10.77 12.42
CA ASP A 231 14.48 11.79 12.84
C ASP A 231 15.00 12.64 14.01
N PHE A 232 16.23 13.18 13.88
CA PHE A 232 16.92 13.94 14.93
C PHE A 232 17.12 13.15 16.24
N GLY A 233 17.44 11.87 16.16
CA GLY A 233 17.69 11.02 17.34
C GLY A 233 16.43 10.40 17.95
N ARG A 234 15.28 10.50 17.29
CA ARG A 234 13.98 9.94 17.73
C ARG A 234 13.77 8.49 17.30
N THR A 235 14.61 7.96 16.42
CA THR A 235 14.70 6.52 16.13
C THR A 235 16.07 6.02 16.52
N ARG A 236 16.14 5.02 17.42
CA ARG A 236 17.40 4.43 17.91
C ARG A 236 17.33 2.90 18.09
N PRO A 237 18.39 2.15 17.72
CA PRO A 237 19.48 2.62 16.86
C PRO A 237 18.96 2.98 15.46
N SER A 238 19.47 4.07 14.91
CA SER A 238 19.30 4.49 13.52
C SER A 238 20.33 3.84 12.61
N LEU A 239 20.17 4.00 11.29
CA LEU A 239 21.16 3.51 10.34
C LEU A 239 22.55 4.09 10.65
N ALA A 240 22.69 5.41 10.82
CA ALA A 240 23.98 6.03 11.15
C ALA A 240 24.63 5.44 12.41
N GLU A 241 23.85 5.17 13.48
CA GLU A 241 24.37 4.51 14.69
C GLU A 241 24.79 3.06 14.43
N LEU A 242 24.01 2.31 13.66
CA LEU A 242 24.42 0.99 13.18
C LEU A 242 25.65 1.09 12.28
N MET A 243 25.94 2.27 11.74
CA MET A 243 27.16 2.54 10.98
C MET A 243 28.36 3.03 11.79
N ASP A 244 28.21 3.14 13.12
CA ASP A 244 29.21 3.76 13.99
C ASP A 244 29.59 5.18 13.49
N LEU A 245 28.60 5.86 12.89
CA LEU A 245 28.69 7.23 12.37
C LEU A 245 27.89 8.19 13.26
N GLU A 246 28.24 9.47 13.17
CA GLU A 246 27.49 10.53 13.85
C GLU A 246 26.05 10.62 13.30
N LEU A 247 25.11 10.93 14.19
CA LEU A 247 23.71 11.14 13.82
C LEU A 247 23.55 12.22 12.75
N GLY A 248 22.68 11.97 11.78
CA GLY A 248 22.45 12.91 10.67
C GLY A 248 23.56 12.91 9.62
N THR A 249 24.52 11.99 9.69
CA THR A 249 25.49 11.74 8.61
C THR A 249 24.82 11.10 7.40
N ILE A 250 23.82 10.24 7.64
CA ILE A 250 23.10 9.49 6.62
C ILE A 250 21.70 10.07 6.41
N ASP A 251 21.29 10.18 5.15
CA ASP A 251 19.95 10.58 4.76
C ASP A 251 19.41 9.71 3.61
N ILE A 252 18.12 9.83 3.31
CA ILE A 252 17.40 9.07 2.31
C ILE A 252 16.90 9.97 1.18
N LEU A 253 17.30 9.64 -0.05
CA LEU A 253 16.92 10.40 -1.24
C LEU A 253 15.65 9.85 -1.90
N ARG A 254 15.52 8.52 -1.92
CA ARG A 254 14.41 7.80 -2.56
C ARG A 254 14.10 6.53 -1.79
N LEU A 255 12.84 6.13 -1.79
CA LEU A 255 12.38 4.89 -1.16
C LEU A 255 11.38 4.18 -2.08
N ASP A 256 11.51 2.86 -2.16
CA ASP A 256 10.62 1.96 -2.86
C ASP A 256 10.21 0.82 -1.94
N VAL A 257 8.94 0.45 -2.00
CA VAL A 257 8.46 -0.82 -1.45
C VAL A 257 8.68 -1.88 -2.53
N LEU A 258 9.37 -2.96 -2.20
CA LEU A 258 9.63 -4.07 -3.12
C LEU A 258 8.68 -5.23 -2.91
N SER A 259 8.26 -5.47 -1.67
CA SER A 259 7.35 -6.57 -1.34
C SER A 259 6.54 -6.25 -0.10
N VAL A 260 5.29 -6.70 -0.12
CA VAL A 260 4.41 -6.83 1.04
C VAL A 260 4.12 -8.32 1.18
N GLU A 261 4.65 -8.94 2.23
CA GLU A 261 4.51 -10.38 2.47
C GLU A 261 3.08 -10.69 2.92
N LEU A 262 2.26 -10.90 1.91
CA LEU A 262 0.88 -11.31 2.03
C LEU A 262 0.48 -12.03 0.75
N GLU A 263 0.15 -13.31 0.87
CA GLU A 263 -0.45 -14.08 -0.20
C GLU A 263 -1.90 -13.60 -0.39
N TRP A 264 -2.09 -12.65 -1.31
CA TRP A 264 -3.38 -12.03 -1.59
C TRP A 264 -3.40 -11.44 -3.00
N PRO A 265 -4.54 -11.53 -3.74
CA PRO A 265 -5.80 -12.19 -3.34
C PRO A 265 -5.70 -13.71 -3.16
N PRO A 266 -6.68 -14.36 -2.49
CA PRO A 266 -6.65 -15.80 -2.28
C PRO A 266 -6.57 -16.53 -3.60
N THR A 267 -5.65 -17.47 -3.72
CA THR A 267 -5.60 -18.39 -4.87
C THR A 267 -6.81 -19.32 -4.83
N GLN A 268 -7.16 -19.98 -5.94
CA GLN A 268 -8.29 -20.92 -5.96
C GLN A 268 -8.20 -21.99 -4.85
N THR A 269 -6.99 -22.44 -4.55
CA THR A 269 -6.70 -23.38 -3.44
C THR A 269 -7.10 -22.80 -2.09
N THR A 270 -6.77 -21.54 -1.82
CA THR A 270 -7.10 -20.85 -0.56
C THR A 270 -8.57 -20.45 -0.47
N LYS A 271 -9.26 -20.23 -1.60
CA LYS A 271 -10.69 -19.88 -1.62
C LYS A 271 -11.57 -20.97 -1.01
N MET A 272 -11.25 -22.25 -1.21
CA MET A 272 -12.02 -23.38 -0.65
C MET A 272 -11.87 -23.48 0.88
N ALA A 273 -10.69 -23.14 1.42
CA ALA A 273 -10.46 -23.15 2.87
C ALA A 273 -11.16 -22.00 3.62
N LEU A 274 -11.44 -20.89 2.93
CA LEU A 274 -12.07 -19.67 3.49
C LEU A 274 -13.60 -19.63 3.31
N GLN A 275 -14.20 -20.68 2.73
CA GLN A 275 -15.65 -20.82 2.57
C GLN A 275 -16.31 -21.60 3.72
N ASN A 276 -15.53 -22.34 4.50
CA ASN A 276 -15.94 -23.02 5.73
C ASN A 276 -15.74 -22.11 6.96
#